data_AF-A0A7S3VVW1-F1
#
_entry.id   AF-A0A7S3VVW1-F1
#
_cell.length_a   1.000
_cell.length_b   1.000
_cell.length_c   1.000
_cell.angle_alpha   90.00
_cell.angle_beta   90.00
_cell.angle_gamma   90.00
#
_symmetry.space_group_name_H-M   'P 1'
#
loop_
_entity.id
_entity.type
_entity.pdbx_description
1 polymer ?
#
loop_
_entity_poly.entity_id
_entity_poly.type
_entity_poly.pdbx_seq_one_letter_code
_entity_poly.pdbx_strand_id
1 'polypeptide(L)'
;MSAKAKKLPPLPKLCGSQPQLYLRADGQGVTRGAASGASSSQPAQPALGSGFVGGADAGGGSKGIRARRREKPDTAGAGWGNMRAPEMTAEVKRELLMVRMRGALDPKRFYRTSDMKKELPKYFQMGTVVEGTGEGRTRTAKGGLFDQVLNDGKLRKRAKSQFRKVQQATMAGVKKRPAGKRGG
;
A
#
# COMPACT_ATOMS: atom_id res chain seq x y z
N MET A 1 23.39 -51.59 -52.36
CA MET A 1 22.01 -51.06 -52.44
C MET A 1 22.01 -49.63 -51.89
N SER A 2 22.12 -48.62 -52.75
CA SER A 2 22.16 -47.21 -52.33
C SER A 2 20.76 -46.61 -52.31
N ALA A 3 20.27 -46.22 -51.14
CA ALA A 3 19.01 -45.50 -50.99
C ALA A 3 19.16 -44.06 -51.53
N LYS A 4 18.37 -43.71 -52.55
CA LYS A 4 18.23 -42.34 -53.03
C LYS A 4 17.57 -41.48 -51.94
N ALA A 5 18.28 -40.44 -51.48
CA ALA A 5 17.71 -39.42 -50.60
C ALA A 5 16.61 -38.64 -51.35
N LYS A 6 15.36 -38.74 -50.87
CA LYS A 6 14.24 -37.96 -51.39
C LYS A 6 14.40 -36.50 -50.93
N LYS A 7 14.49 -35.57 -51.87
CA LYS A 7 14.59 -34.12 -51.62
C LYS A 7 13.29 -33.64 -50.96
N LEU A 8 13.36 -33.18 -49.72
CA LEU A 8 12.20 -32.61 -49.01
C LEU A 8 11.84 -31.23 -49.60
N PRO A 9 10.55 -30.86 -49.66
CA PRO A 9 10.14 -29.53 -50.13
C PRO A 9 10.58 -28.43 -49.16
N PRO A 10 10.87 -27.21 -49.64
CA PRO A 10 11.32 -26.11 -48.79
C PRO A 10 10.19 -25.62 -47.87
N LEU A 11 10.53 -25.35 -46.61
CA LEU A 11 9.58 -24.82 -45.62
C LEU A 11 9.08 -23.42 -46.01
N PRO A 12 7.80 -23.11 -45.78
CA PRO A 12 7.26 -21.78 -46.04
C PRO A 12 7.89 -20.74 -45.10
N LYS A 13 8.25 -19.58 -45.66
CA LYS A 13 8.83 -18.46 -44.90
C LYS A 13 7.74 -17.77 -44.08
N LEU A 14 7.94 -17.65 -42.76
CA LEU A 14 7.08 -16.85 -41.90
C LEU A 14 7.24 -15.37 -42.26
N CYS A 15 6.33 -14.86 -43.07
CA CYS A 15 6.17 -13.43 -43.32
C CYS A 15 5.64 -12.76 -42.05
N GLY A 16 6.24 -11.63 -41.67
CA GLY A 16 5.96 -10.93 -40.42
C GLY A 16 4.48 -10.55 -40.27
N SER A 17 3.80 -11.25 -39.37
CA SER A 17 2.48 -10.89 -38.86
C SER A 17 2.33 -11.57 -37.50
N GLN A 18 2.96 -11.00 -36.48
CA GLN A 18 2.66 -11.36 -35.08
C GLN A 18 1.17 -11.07 -34.84
N PRO A 19 0.39 -12.00 -34.25
CA PRO A 19 -0.98 -11.72 -33.89
C PRO A 19 -1.01 -10.60 -32.84
N GLN A 20 -1.83 -9.60 -33.11
CA GLN A 20 -2.04 -8.40 -32.32
C GLN A 20 -2.39 -8.78 -30.87
N LEU A 21 -1.54 -8.42 -29.91
CA LEU A 21 -1.85 -8.45 -28.48
C LEU A 21 -3.09 -7.56 -28.24
N TYR A 22 -4.17 -8.18 -27.79
CA TYR A 22 -5.41 -7.51 -27.39
C TYR A 22 -5.21 -6.74 -26.07
N LEU A 23 -4.82 -5.47 -26.18
CA LEU A 23 -5.26 -4.41 -25.26
C LEU A 23 -5.00 -3.05 -25.94
N ARG A 24 -5.97 -2.56 -26.71
CA ARG A 24 -5.98 -1.18 -27.20
C ARG A 24 -6.97 -0.40 -26.34
N ALA A 25 -6.45 0.29 -25.35
CA ALA A 25 -7.20 1.21 -24.50
C ALA A 25 -7.02 2.62 -25.03
N ASP A 26 -7.88 3.03 -25.96
CA ASP A 26 -8.11 4.43 -26.27
C ASP A 26 -9.51 4.77 -25.78
N GLY A 27 -9.57 5.53 -24.70
CA GLY A 27 -10.83 5.98 -24.11
C GLY A 27 -11.51 7.00 -25.01
N GLN A 28 -12.77 6.75 -25.35
CA GLN A 28 -13.87 7.72 -25.33
C GLN A 28 -15.17 6.99 -25.69
N GLY A 29 -16.18 7.18 -24.84
CA GLY A 29 -17.41 6.39 -24.80
C GLY A 29 -18.34 6.59 -25.99
N VAL A 30 -19.13 5.56 -26.26
CA VAL A 30 -20.26 5.60 -27.20
C VAL A 30 -21.56 5.56 -26.38
N THR A 31 -22.22 6.71 -26.28
CA THR A 31 -23.67 6.78 -26.02
C THR A 31 -24.39 6.65 -27.36
N ARG A 32 -25.34 5.71 -27.46
CA ARG A 32 -26.28 5.62 -28.59
C ARG A 32 -27.50 6.51 -28.34
N GLY A 33 -27.98 7.21 -29.38
CA GLY A 33 -29.41 7.56 -29.46
C GLY A 33 -29.76 8.88 -30.17
N ALA A 34 -30.11 8.76 -31.45
CA ALA A 34 -31.25 9.41 -32.13
C ALA A 34 -31.37 10.96 -32.23
N ALA A 35 -31.17 11.42 -33.47
CA ALA A 35 -32.06 12.25 -34.30
C ALA A 35 -32.62 13.62 -33.85
N SER A 36 -32.43 14.57 -34.78
CA SER A 36 -33.25 15.77 -35.11
C SER A 36 -33.04 17.04 -34.29
N GLY A 37 -32.84 18.17 -34.99
CA GLY A 37 -33.00 19.52 -34.46
C GLY A 37 -31.87 20.49 -34.78
N ALA A 38 -32.09 21.34 -35.79
CA ALA A 38 -31.25 22.47 -36.12
C ALA A 38 -31.18 23.50 -34.98
N SER A 39 -30.02 24.14 -34.77
CA SER A 39 -29.88 25.59 -34.60
C SER A 39 -28.43 25.98 -34.32
N SER A 40 -27.90 26.77 -35.26
CA SER A 40 -26.95 27.87 -35.10
C SER A 40 -26.62 28.33 -33.67
N SER A 41 -25.33 28.26 -33.31
CA SER A 41 -24.59 29.42 -32.76
C SER A 41 -23.10 29.05 -32.60
N GLN A 42 -22.27 29.58 -33.48
CA GLN A 42 -20.81 29.65 -33.29
C GLN A 42 -20.49 30.65 -32.17
N PRO A 43 -19.51 30.37 -31.30
CA PRO A 43 -18.68 31.42 -30.72
C PRO A 43 -17.29 31.44 -31.36
N ALA A 44 -16.90 32.66 -31.74
CA ALA A 44 -15.72 33.04 -32.49
C ALA A 44 -14.40 32.56 -31.88
N GLN A 45 -13.47 32.16 -32.74
CA GLN A 45 -12.06 32.02 -32.41
C GLN A 45 -11.41 33.41 -32.37
N PRO A 46 -10.65 33.78 -31.32
CA PRO A 46 -9.79 34.95 -31.38
C PRO A 46 -8.59 34.68 -32.29
N ALA A 47 -8.43 35.56 -33.28
CA ALA A 47 -7.36 35.55 -34.26
C ALA A 47 -5.98 35.59 -33.61
N LEU A 48 -5.06 34.79 -34.17
CA LEU A 48 -3.63 34.84 -33.93
C LEU A 48 -3.08 36.21 -34.33
N GLY A 49 -2.95 37.10 -33.36
CA GLY A 49 -2.19 38.33 -33.48
C GLY A 49 -0.70 38.02 -33.41
N SER A 50 -0.06 38.06 -34.58
CA SER A 50 1.39 38.23 -34.71
C SER A 50 1.82 39.48 -33.95
N GLY A 51 2.63 39.27 -32.91
CA GLY A 51 3.14 40.31 -32.04
C GLY A 51 4.47 39.88 -31.43
N PHE A 52 5.49 39.79 -32.28
CA PHE A 52 6.88 39.79 -31.85
C PHE A 52 7.19 41.16 -31.24
N VAL A 53 7.27 41.23 -29.91
CA VAL A 53 8.09 42.20 -29.18
C VAL A 53 8.91 41.40 -28.19
N GLY A 54 10.20 41.29 -28.49
CA GLY A 54 11.18 40.78 -27.54
C GLY A 54 11.50 41.81 -26.47
N GLY A 55 11.96 41.32 -25.33
CA GLY A 55 12.72 42.09 -24.35
C GLY A 55 12.23 41.94 -22.92
N ALA A 56 13.22 41.83 -22.03
CA ALA A 56 13.15 42.09 -20.59
C ALA A 56 12.72 40.93 -19.67
N ASP A 57 13.75 40.21 -19.19
CA ASP A 57 13.90 39.71 -17.82
C ASP A 57 12.63 39.30 -17.05
N ALA A 58 12.30 38.01 -17.13
CA ALA A 58 11.45 37.36 -16.13
C ALA A 58 12.23 37.17 -14.80
N GLY A 59 12.50 38.27 -14.10
CA GLY A 59 12.81 38.31 -12.67
C GLY A 59 11.58 38.00 -11.82
N GLY A 60 10.88 36.91 -12.13
CA GLY A 60 9.57 36.54 -11.59
C GLY A 60 9.65 35.51 -10.47
N GLY A 61 10.14 35.93 -9.30
CA GLY A 61 9.77 35.39 -7.99
C GLY A 61 9.66 33.87 -7.82
N SER A 62 10.76 33.23 -7.41
CA SER A 62 10.80 31.89 -6.79
C SER A 62 9.87 31.71 -5.57
N LYS A 63 9.19 32.77 -5.11
CA LYS A 63 8.27 32.79 -3.97
C LYS A 63 6.97 32.01 -4.23
N GLY A 64 6.42 32.00 -5.45
CA GLY A 64 5.18 31.26 -5.77
C GLY A 64 5.35 29.73 -5.80
N ILE A 65 6.49 29.25 -6.32
CA ILE A 65 6.84 27.82 -6.35
C ILE A 65 7.12 27.32 -4.92
N ARG A 66 7.74 28.15 -4.07
CA ARG A 66 8.04 27.83 -2.67
C ARG A 66 6.75 27.77 -1.82
N ALA A 67 5.76 28.62 -2.08
CA ALA A 67 4.47 28.59 -1.38
C ALA A 67 3.66 27.32 -1.71
N ARG A 68 3.52 26.95 -2.99
CA ARG A 68 2.88 25.69 -3.42
C ARG A 68 3.61 24.42 -2.97
N ARG A 69 4.88 24.53 -2.53
CA ARG A 69 5.65 23.40 -1.97
C ARG A 69 5.30 23.11 -0.51
N ARG A 70 4.74 24.08 0.23
CA ARG A 70 4.38 23.95 1.65
C ARG A 70 3.02 23.29 1.89
N GLU A 71 2.12 23.34 0.89
CA GLU A 71 0.82 22.67 0.93
C GLU A 71 0.86 21.23 0.43
N LYS A 72 2.05 20.74 0.02
CA LYS A 72 2.18 19.38 -0.48
C LYS A 72 2.03 18.41 0.71
N PRO A 73 1.19 17.37 0.57
CA PRO A 73 1.02 16.40 1.65
C PRO A 73 2.35 15.73 1.96
N ASP A 74 2.66 15.61 3.25
CA ASP A 74 3.80 14.84 3.77
C ASP A 74 3.75 13.42 3.18
N THR A 75 4.66 13.17 2.25
CA THR A 75 4.70 11.95 1.44
C THR A 75 6.10 11.37 1.46
N ALA A 76 6.20 10.05 1.41
CA ALA A 76 7.47 9.31 1.42
C ALA A 76 8.33 9.54 0.15
N GLY A 77 7.84 10.32 -0.83
CA GLY A 77 8.51 10.65 -2.08
C GLY A 77 8.08 9.80 -3.27
N ALA A 78 8.47 10.23 -4.47
CA ALA A 78 8.07 9.60 -5.73
C ALA A 78 8.65 8.19 -5.93
N GLY A 79 9.83 7.91 -5.38
CA GLY A 79 10.44 6.57 -5.40
C GLY A 79 9.70 5.53 -4.55
N TRP A 80 8.74 5.97 -3.72
CA TRP A 80 7.92 5.12 -2.87
C TRP A 80 6.43 5.40 -3.07
N GLY A 81 6.04 5.57 -4.34
CA GLY A 81 4.63 5.70 -4.76
C GLY A 81 3.88 6.88 -4.14
N ASN A 82 4.58 7.92 -3.66
CA ASN A 82 4.01 9.03 -2.93
C ASN A 82 3.12 8.59 -1.74
N MET A 83 3.58 7.60 -0.98
CA MET A 83 2.88 7.11 0.20
C MET A 83 2.64 8.25 1.20
N ARG A 84 1.37 8.55 1.50
CA ARG A 84 0.97 9.56 2.49
C ARG A 84 1.30 9.09 3.91
N ALA A 85 1.63 10.01 4.80
CA ALA A 85 1.69 9.75 6.24
C ALA A 85 0.26 9.74 6.84
N PRO A 86 -0.27 8.60 7.30
CA PRO A 86 -1.57 8.57 7.97
C PRO A 86 -1.47 9.12 9.39
N GLU A 87 -2.61 9.54 9.94
CA GLU A 87 -2.69 10.00 11.32
C GLU A 87 -2.53 8.84 12.31
N MET A 88 -1.74 9.06 13.37
CA MET A 88 -1.43 8.07 14.39
C MET A 88 -2.56 7.97 15.44
N THR A 89 -3.69 7.38 15.05
CA THR A 89 -4.80 7.09 15.96
C THR A 89 -4.44 5.99 16.96
N ALA A 90 -5.18 5.88 18.06
CA ALA A 90 -4.92 4.85 19.08
C ALA A 90 -5.03 3.42 18.52
N GLU A 91 -5.94 3.20 17.57
CA GLU A 91 -6.16 1.88 16.95
C GLU A 91 -4.97 1.48 16.09
N VAL A 92 -4.53 2.41 15.25
CA VAL A 92 -3.36 2.23 14.37
C VAL A 92 -2.10 1.99 15.19
N LYS A 93 -1.93 2.70 16.32
CA LYS A 93 -0.81 2.45 17.24
C LYS A 93 -0.83 1.02 17.79
N ARG A 94 -2.00 0.49 18.18
CA ARG A 94 -2.12 -0.90 18.68
C ARG A 94 -1.72 -1.91 17.61
N GLU A 95 -2.16 -1.69 16.37
CA GLU A 95 -1.82 -2.54 15.22
C GLU A 95 -0.31 -2.54 14.95
N LEU A 96 0.33 -1.38 14.93
CA LEU A 96 1.78 -1.25 14.74
C LEU A 96 2.59 -1.88 15.89
N LEU A 97 2.13 -1.72 17.13
CA LEU A 97 2.75 -2.36 18.29
C LEU A 97 2.65 -3.88 18.21
N MET A 98 1.54 -4.41 17.69
CA MET A 98 1.36 -5.85 17.49
C MET A 98 2.36 -6.40 16.47
N VAL A 99 2.56 -5.70 15.35
CA VAL A 99 3.59 -6.06 14.35
C VAL A 99 4.98 -6.05 14.97
N ARG A 100 5.30 -5.04 15.79
CA ARG A 100 6.59 -4.98 16.52
C ARG A 100 6.77 -6.16 17.47
N MET A 101 5.70 -6.58 18.15
CA MET A 101 5.72 -7.69 19.12
C MET A 101 5.48 -9.07 18.49
N ARG A 102 5.50 -9.20 17.15
CA ARG A 102 5.19 -10.46 16.44
C ARG A 102 5.99 -11.68 16.93
N GLY A 103 7.24 -11.49 17.34
CA GLY A 103 8.09 -12.57 17.88
C GLY A 103 7.67 -13.08 19.26
N ALA A 104 6.87 -12.32 20.00
CA ALA A 104 6.33 -12.74 21.29
C ALA A 104 5.00 -13.49 21.15
N LEU A 105 4.28 -13.33 20.04
CA LEU A 105 2.94 -13.91 19.85
C LEU A 105 3.00 -15.44 19.75
N ASP A 106 3.85 -15.96 18.86
CA ASP A 106 4.01 -17.39 18.63
C ASP A 106 5.41 -17.85 19.06
N PRO A 107 5.53 -18.76 20.05
CA PRO A 107 6.83 -19.27 20.49
C PRO A 107 7.58 -20.10 19.43
N LYS A 108 6.90 -20.57 18.39
CA LYS A 108 7.51 -21.40 17.34
C LYS A 108 8.02 -20.58 16.16
N ARG A 109 7.59 -19.32 16.03
CA ARG A 109 7.94 -18.45 14.91
C ARG A 109 8.90 -17.38 15.38
N PHE A 110 10.18 -17.59 15.07
CA PHE A 110 11.22 -16.60 15.29
C PHE A 110 11.35 -15.70 14.06
N TYR A 111 10.94 -14.45 14.20
CA TYR A 111 11.12 -13.45 13.16
C TYR A 111 12.48 -12.78 13.29
N ARG A 112 13.00 -12.29 12.16
CA ARG A 112 14.14 -11.37 12.20
C ARG A 112 13.76 -10.12 13.00
N THR A 113 14.69 -9.73 13.86
CA THR A 113 14.63 -8.49 14.63
C THR A 113 14.36 -7.31 13.70
N SER A 114 13.25 -6.60 13.92
CA SER A 114 12.91 -5.39 13.18
C SER A 114 13.66 -4.17 13.72
N ASP A 115 13.99 -3.23 12.85
CA ASP A 115 14.57 -1.92 13.23
C ASP A 115 13.56 -1.01 13.98
N MET A 116 12.28 -1.40 14.01
CA MET A 116 11.16 -0.75 14.72
C MET A 116 11.29 -0.74 16.26
N LYS A 117 12.47 -1.03 16.82
CA LYS A 117 12.73 -1.00 18.26
C LYS A 117 12.66 0.40 18.86
N LYS A 118 13.08 1.40 18.09
CA LYS A 118 13.18 2.78 18.58
C LYS A 118 11.83 3.48 18.43
N GLU A 119 11.31 3.54 17.21
CA GLU A 119 10.12 4.33 16.88
C GLU A 119 9.20 3.59 15.91
N LEU A 120 7.92 3.97 15.91
CA LEU A 120 6.94 3.50 14.92
C LEU A 120 7.17 4.21 13.58
N PRO A 121 6.95 3.54 12.44
CA PRO A 121 7.20 4.14 11.13
C PRO A 121 6.26 5.31 10.85
N LYS A 122 6.80 6.42 10.33
CA LYS A 122 6.01 7.63 9.97
C LYS A 122 5.08 7.38 8.77
N TYR A 123 5.56 6.66 7.77
CA TYR A 123 4.82 6.36 6.54
C TYR A 123 4.42 4.88 6.52
N PHE A 124 3.12 4.60 6.43
CA PHE A 124 2.59 3.25 6.36
C PHE A 124 1.21 3.26 5.68
N GLN A 125 0.76 2.08 5.24
CA GLN A 125 -0.59 1.87 4.74
C GLN A 125 -1.12 0.57 5.34
N MET A 126 -2.41 0.54 5.67
CA MET A 126 -3.10 -0.66 6.11
C MET A 126 -3.93 -1.18 4.94
N GLY A 127 -3.69 -2.43 4.55
CA GLY A 127 -4.40 -3.10 3.46
C GLY A 127 -4.92 -4.47 3.89
N THR A 128 -5.90 -4.96 3.15
CA THR A 128 -6.45 -6.30 3.31
C THR A 128 -5.91 -7.22 2.22
N VAL A 129 -5.65 -8.48 2.56
CA VAL A 129 -5.23 -9.48 1.58
C VAL A 129 -6.43 -9.84 0.69
N VAL A 130 -6.25 -9.72 -0.63
CA VAL A 130 -7.20 -10.22 -1.63
C VAL A 130 -6.71 -11.59 -2.06
N GLU A 131 -7.49 -12.63 -1.78
CA GLU A 131 -7.15 -14.01 -2.13
C GLU A 131 -7.10 -14.19 -3.65
N GLY A 132 -6.14 -14.99 -4.13
CA GLY A 132 -5.99 -15.30 -5.55
C GLY A 132 -7.02 -16.32 -6.03
N THR A 133 -7.37 -16.27 -7.32
CA THR A 133 -8.42 -17.12 -7.93
C THR A 133 -8.20 -18.63 -7.77
N GLY A 134 -6.95 -19.08 -7.57
CA GLY A 134 -6.60 -20.51 -7.46
C GLY A 134 -6.50 -21.05 -6.02
N GLU A 135 -6.56 -20.19 -5.01
CA GLU A 135 -6.49 -20.62 -3.61
C GLU A 135 -7.92 -20.64 -3.05
N GLY A 136 -8.37 -21.81 -2.60
CA GLY A 136 -9.72 -21.98 -2.06
C GLY A 136 -9.99 -20.98 -0.94
N ARG A 137 -11.11 -20.27 -1.03
CA ARG A 137 -11.50 -19.15 -0.15
C ARG A 137 -11.47 -19.59 1.32
N THR A 138 -10.39 -19.30 2.03
CA THR A 138 -10.36 -19.50 3.47
C THR A 138 -11.15 -18.34 4.08
N ARG A 139 -11.96 -18.59 5.11
CA ARG A 139 -12.79 -17.54 5.70
C ARG A 139 -11.88 -16.46 6.29
N THR A 140 -11.64 -15.40 5.54
CA THR A 140 -10.90 -14.23 6.00
C THR A 140 -11.67 -13.61 7.16
N ALA A 141 -11.02 -13.55 8.32
CA ALA A 141 -11.62 -12.96 9.50
C ALA A 141 -11.85 -11.46 9.24
N LYS A 142 -13.08 -11.02 9.46
CA LYS A 142 -13.45 -9.60 9.34
C LYS A 142 -12.81 -8.85 10.51
N GLY A 143 -12.18 -7.69 10.23
CA GLY A 143 -11.59 -6.83 11.25
C GLY A 143 -10.09 -6.62 11.10
N GLY A 144 -9.53 -5.76 11.96
CA GLY A 144 -8.09 -5.46 12.02
C GLY A 144 -7.27 -6.64 12.55
N LEU A 145 -5.94 -6.58 12.38
CA LEU A 145 -5.02 -7.62 12.83
C LEU A 145 -5.10 -7.80 14.36
N PHE A 146 -5.27 -6.71 15.10
CA PHE A 146 -5.44 -6.73 16.55
C PHE A 146 -6.66 -7.56 17.00
N ASP A 147 -7.80 -7.34 16.35
CA ASP A 147 -9.05 -8.04 16.66
C ASP A 147 -8.95 -9.54 16.33
N GLN A 148 -8.30 -9.88 15.22
CA GLN A 148 -8.04 -11.28 14.86
C GLN A 148 -7.19 -12.00 15.91
N VAL A 149 -6.15 -11.35 16.43
CA VAL A 149 -5.31 -11.92 17.50
C VAL A 149 -6.08 -12.07 18.80
N LEU A 150 -6.99 -11.13 19.13
CA LEU A 150 -7.86 -11.26 20.29
C LEU A 150 -8.87 -12.40 20.14
N ASN A 151 -9.31 -12.69 18.92
CA ASN A 151 -10.28 -13.76 18.65
C ASN A 151 -9.64 -15.16 18.62
N ASP A 152 -8.30 -15.27 18.57
CA ASP A 152 -7.61 -16.57 18.64
C ASP A 152 -7.57 -17.15 20.07
N GLY A 153 -8.37 -18.19 20.29
CA GLY A 153 -8.42 -18.91 21.57
C GLY A 153 -7.10 -19.55 22.01
N LYS A 154 -6.23 -19.97 21.09
CA LYS A 154 -4.93 -20.59 21.43
C LYS A 154 -3.97 -19.55 21.99
N LEU A 155 -3.88 -18.40 21.31
CA LEU A 155 -3.06 -17.27 21.75
C LEU A 155 -3.53 -16.74 23.10
N ARG A 156 -4.84 -16.58 23.32
CA ARG A 156 -5.39 -16.14 24.62
C ARG A 156 -4.98 -17.04 25.79
N LYS A 157 -5.09 -18.37 25.62
CA LYS A 157 -4.70 -19.33 26.67
C LYS A 157 -3.23 -19.20 27.04
N ARG A 158 -2.36 -19.11 26.03
CA ARG A 158 -0.91 -18.97 26.22
C ARG A 158 -0.58 -17.63 26.85
N ALA A 159 -1.10 -16.53 26.32
CA ALA A 159 -0.89 -15.18 26.84
C ALA A 159 -1.28 -15.09 28.32
N LYS A 160 -2.44 -15.65 28.70
CA LYS A 160 -2.90 -15.72 30.10
C LYS A 160 -1.95 -16.53 30.99
N SER A 161 -1.51 -17.71 30.53
CA SER A 161 -0.56 -18.55 31.27
C SER A 161 0.78 -17.85 31.47
N GLN A 162 1.32 -17.26 30.40
CA GLN A 162 2.61 -16.57 30.44
C GLN A 162 2.54 -15.29 31.28
N PHE A 163 1.47 -14.52 31.19
CA PHE A 163 1.26 -13.35 32.03
C PHE A 163 1.28 -13.70 33.51
N ARG A 164 0.56 -14.77 33.92
CA ARG A 164 0.56 -15.24 35.31
C ARG A 164 1.96 -15.65 35.78
N LYS A 165 2.72 -16.36 34.95
CA LYS A 165 4.11 -16.75 35.26
C LYS A 165 5.01 -15.53 35.46
N VAL A 166 4.94 -14.55 34.56
CA VAL A 166 5.71 -13.30 34.68
C VAL A 166 5.29 -12.53 35.92
N GLN A 167 3.99 -12.39 36.17
CA GLN A 167 3.48 -11.70 37.35
C GLN A 167 3.94 -12.36 38.65
N GLN A 168 3.89 -13.69 38.74
CA GLN A 168 4.41 -14.44 39.88
C GLN A 168 5.92 -14.23 40.06
N ALA A 169 6.70 -14.30 38.98
CA ALA A 169 8.14 -14.07 39.03
C ALA A 169 8.49 -12.63 39.47
N THR A 170 7.77 -11.63 38.94
CA THR A 170 7.96 -10.22 39.33
C THR A 170 7.56 -10.00 40.78
N MET A 171 6.45 -10.57 41.25
CA MET A 171 6.01 -10.43 42.65
C MET A 171 6.91 -11.17 43.65
N ALA A 172 7.52 -12.30 43.26
CA ALA A 172 8.46 -13.03 44.11
C ALA A 172 9.75 -12.23 44.40
N GLY A 173 10.21 -11.42 43.43
CA GLY A 173 11.38 -10.56 43.60
C GLY A 173 11.10 -9.25 44.36
N VAL A 174 9.83 -8.86 44.52
CA VAL A 174 9.44 -7.65 45.26
C VAL A 174 9.33 -8.02 46.74
N LYS A 175 10.32 -7.62 47.56
CA LYS A 175 10.30 -7.78 49.02
C LYS A 175 9.01 -7.15 49.55
N LYS A 176 8.02 -7.97 49.96
CA LYS A 176 6.81 -7.50 50.64
C LYS A 176 7.25 -6.79 51.91
N ARG A 177 7.23 -5.46 51.90
CA ARG A 177 7.44 -4.66 53.11
C ARG A 177 6.26 -4.99 54.04
N PRO A 178 6.49 -5.42 55.29
CA PRO A 178 5.40 -5.64 56.23
C PRO A 178 4.63 -4.33 56.37
N ALA A 179 3.30 -4.39 56.27
CA ALA A 179 2.44 -3.25 56.51
C ALA A 179 2.71 -2.75 57.93
N GLY A 180 3.14 -1.50 58.04
CA GLY A 180 3.71 -0.94 59.26
C GLY A 180 2.81 -1.13 60.47
N LYS A 181 3.41 -1.65 61.55
CA LYS A 181 2.93 -1.48 62.93
C LYS A 181 2.98 0.03 63.21
N ARG A 182 1.86 0.73 63.02
CA ARG A 182 1.69 2.12 63.46
C ARG A 182 1.66 2.05 64.99
N GLY A 183 2.64 2.72 65.61
CA GLY A 183 2.83 2.73 67.06
C GLY A 183 1.56 3.12 67.81
N GLY A 184 1.40 2.52 68.98
CA GLY A 184 0.40 2.92 69.97
C GLY A 184 0.76 4.23 70.65
#